data_AF-A0A496V3Z7-F1
#
_entry.id   AF-A0A496V3Z7-F1
#
_cell.length_a   1.000
_cell.length_b   1.000
_cell.length_c   1.000
_cell.angle_alpha   90.00
_cell.angle_beta   90.00
_cell.angle_gamma   90.00
#
_symmetry.space_group_name_H-M   'P 1'
#
loop_
_entity.id
_entity.type
_entity.pdbx_description
1 polymer ?
#
loop_
_entity_poly.entity_id
_entity_poly.type
_entity_poly.pdbx_seq_one_letter_code
_entity_poly.pdbx_strand_id
1 'polypeptide(L)'
;MNAIQLETLIDDIYAKPTLNELLAQAILNHERMTLTYQDKIFVALIPTEQVDLIEKIEDCIDIATIQERQDEDSTSLSDLKKALGL
;
A
#
# COMPACT_ATOMS: atom_id res chain seq x y z
N MET A 1 -25.59 31.16 -27.07
CA MET A 1 -25.92 30.22 -25.98
C MET A 1 -24.62 29.67 -25.44
N ASN A 2 -24.23 30.10 -24.24
CA ASN A 2 -22.97 29.72 -23.57
C ASN A 2 -23.15 28.35 -22.91
N ALA A 3 -22.61 27.29 -23.52
CA ALA A 3 -22.45 25.99 -22.86
C ALA A 3 -21.20 25.93 -21.97
N ILE A 4 -20.34 26.97 -22.02
CA ILE A 4 -19.00 26.96 -21.40
C ILE A 4 -19.03 27.35 -19.91
N GLN A 5 -20.16 27.83 -19.37
CA GLN A 5 -20.26 28.29 -17.97
C GLN A 5 -20.89 27.29 -17.00
N LEU A 6 -21.46 26.17 -17.46
CA LEU A 6 -22.13 25.24 -16.55
C LEU A 6 -21.15 24.32 -15.82
N GLU A 7 -20.05 23.92 -16.47
CA GLU A 7 -19.07 22.99 -15.89
C GLU A 7 -18.24 23.64 -14.78
N THR A 8 -18.03 24.95 -14.84
CA THR A 8 -17.23 25.70 -13.86
C THR A 8 -17.99 26.06 -12.58
N LEU A 9 -19.33 26.02 -12.61
CA LEU A 9 -20.18 26.41 -11.47
C LEU A 9 -20.47 25.26 -10.50
N ILE A 10 -20.24 24.01 -10.91
CA ILE A 10 -20.51 22.83 -10.07
C ILE A 10 -19.43 22.67 -8.98
N ASP A 11 -18.20 23.07 -9.28
CA ASP A 11 -17.04 22.97 -8.37
C ASP A 11 -17.11 23.95 -7.17
N ASP A 12 -17.90 25.02 -7.27
CA ASP A 12 -18.07 26.03 -6.21
C ASP A 12 -19.31 25.78 -5.33
N ILE A 13 -20.23 24.88 -5.74
CA ILE A 13 -21.47 24.61 -5.00
C ILE A 13 -21.30 23.48 -3.97
N TYR A 14 -20.35 22.57 -4.19
CA TYR A 14 -20.01 21.52 -3.23
C TYR A 14 -18.75 21.90 -2.48
N ALA A 15 -18.89 22.18 -1.17
CA ALA A 15 -17.75 22.39 -0.30
C ALA A 15 -16.76 21.23 -0.45
N LYS A 16 -15.51 21.54 -0.81
CA LYS A 16 -14.47 20.51 -0.91
C LYS A 16 -14.33 19.85 0.46
N PRO A 17 -14.43 18.50 0.53
CA PRO A 17 -14.30 17.82 1.80
C PRO A 17 -12.92 18.10 2.38
N THR A 18 -12.90 18.36 3.68
CA THR A 18 -11.67 18.48 4.44
C THR A 18 -10.92 17.14 4.43
N LEU A 19 -9.61 17.19 4.69
CA LEU A 19 -8.81 15.97 4.84
C LEU A 19 -9.43 15.03 5.90
N ASN A 20 -9.90 15.57 7.03
CA ASN A 20 -10.52 14.77 8.07
C ASN A 20 -11.79 14.05 7.61
N GLU A 21 -12.63 14.69 6.79
CA GLU A 21 -13.85 14.06 6.25
C GLU A 21 -13.50 12.93 5.27
N LEU A 22 -12.50 13.16 4.41
CA LEU A 22 -11.98 12.14 3.50
C LEU A 22 -11.40 10.93 4.26
N LEU A 23 -10.62 11.17 5.32
CA LEU A 23 -10.06 10.11 6.15
C LEU A 23 -11.16 9.34 6.90
N ALA A 24 -12.13 10.04 7.47
CA ALA A 24 -13.25 9.39 8.18
C ALA A 24 -14.08 8.51 7.23
N GLN A 25 -14.34 8.98 6.01
CA GLN A 25 -15.03 8.20 5.00
C GLN A 25 -14.21 6.97 4.58
N ALA A 26 -12.91 7.13 4.34
CA ALA A 26 -12.04 6.02 3.95
C ALA A 26 -11.99 4.92 5.04
N ILE A 27 -11.97 5.31 6.32
CA ILE A 27 -12.04 4.38 7.44
C ILE A 27 -13.38 3.64 7.47
N LEU A 28 -14.51 4.37 7.38
CA LEU A 28 -15.85 3.78 7.44
C LEU A 28 -16.12 2.79 6.30
N ASN A 29 -15.60 3.09 5.11
CA ASN A 29 -15.82 2.28 3.91
C ASN A 29 -14.71 1.24 3.69
N HIS A 30 -13.68 1.19 4.54
CA HIS A 30 -12.46 0.40 4.33
C HIS A 30 -11.81 0.65 2.95
N GLU A 31 -11.84 1.89 2.49
CA GLU A 31 -11.29 2.31 1.21
C GLU A 31 -9.79 2.59 1.31
N ARG A 32 -9.08 2.34 0.20
CA ARG A 32 -7.69 2.76 0.03
C ARG A 32 -7.68 4.16 -0.55
N MET A 33 -6.79 5.02 -0.04
CA MET A 33 -6.61 6.38 -0.57
C MET A 33 -5.14 6.64 -0.85
N THR A 34 -4.84 7.40 -1.90
CA THR A 34 -3.49 7.88 -2.19
C THR A 34 -3.48 9.39 -2.31
N LEU A 35 -2.45 10.03 -1.75
CA LEU A 35 -2.13 11.42 -1.98
C LEU A 35 -0.94 11.47 -2.94
N THR A 36 -1.14 12.14 -4.07
CA THR A 36 -0.11 12.28 -5.11
C THR A 36 0.47 13.69 -5.08
N TYR A 37 1.79 13.81 -5.13
CA TYR A 37 2.52 15.08 -5.27
C TYR A 37 3.52 14.97 -6.42
N GLN A 38 3.47 15.91 -7.37
CA GLN A 38 4.31 15.88 -8.58
C GLN A 38 4.27 14.52 -9.31
N ASP A 39 3.05 14.01 -9.53
CA ASP A 39 2.79 12.73 -10.21
C ASP A 39 3.39 11.49 -9.52
N LYS A 40 3.81 11.62 -8.26
CA LYS A 40 4.31 10.52 -7.42
C LYS A 40 3.38 10.30 -6.24
N ILE A 41 3.10 9.04 -5.93
CA ILE A 41 2.41 8.68 -4.68
C ILE A 41 3.32 9.14 -3.54
N PHE A 42 2.82 10.10 -2.76
CA PHE A 42 3.53 10.66 -1.61
C PHE A 42 3.07 9.97 -0.32
N VAL A 43 1.77 9.70 -0.19
CA VAL A 43 1.18 8.97 0.95
C VAL A 43 0.13 7.99 0.43
N ALA A 44 0.06 6.81 1.03
CA ALA A 44 -1.04 5.87 0.87
C ALA A 44 -1.67 5.58 2.24
N LEU A 45 -2.99 5.68 2.32
CA LEU A 45 -3.78 5.20 3.45
C LEU A 45 -4.41 3.86 3.05
N ILE A 46 -4.10 2.82 3.82
CA ILE A 46 -4.57 1.46 3.59
C ILE A 46 -5.13 0.95 4.92
N PRO A 47 -6.30 0.30 4.93
CA PRO A 47 -6.81 -0.35 6.15
C PRO A 47 -5.83 -1.39 6.67
N THR A 48 -5.62 -1.41 7.99
CA THR A 48 -4.65 -2.31 8.64
C THR A 48 -4.94 -3.78 8.35
N GLU A 49 -6.21 -4.17 8.27
CA GLU A 49 -6.60 -5.56 8.01
C GLU A 49 -6.10 -6.06 6.64
N GLN A 50 -5.95 -5.14 5.68
CA GLN A 50 -5.42 -5.46 4.37
C GLN A 50 -3.89 -5.59 4.39
N VAL A 51 -3.21 -4.81 5.22
CA VAL A 51 -1.77 -4.97 5.46
C VAL A 51 -1.50 -6.32 6.11
N ASP A 52 -2.26 -6.67 7.14
CA ASP A 52 -2.15 -7.96 7.83
C ASP A 52 -2.44 -9.14 6.90
N LEU A 53 -3.39 -8.99 5.97
CA LEU A 53 -3.67 -10.01 4.97
C LEU A 53 -2.50 -10.17 3.99
N ILE A 54 -1.91 -9.07 3.54
CA ILE A 54 -0.74 -9.10 2.65
C ILE A 54 0.43 -9.79 3.34
N GLU A 55 0.70 -9.46 4.59
CA GLU A 55 1.75 -10.11 5.40
C GLU A 55 1.54 -11.62 5.47
N LYS A 56 0.32 -12.07 5.80
CA LYS A 56 0.01 -13.51 5.86
C LYS A 56 0.20 -14.22 4.52
N ILE A 57 -0.09 -13.54 3.42
CA ILE A 57 0.13 -14.09 2.07
C ILE A 57 1.63 -14.20 1.80
N GLU A 58 2.41 -13.19 2.18
CA GLU A 58 3.87 -13.18 2.03
C GLU A 58 4.52 -14.29 2.87
N ASP A 59 4.16 -14.42 4.15
CA ASP A 59 4.57 -15.53 5.02
C ASP A 59 4.32 -16.90 4.35
N CYS A 60 3.15 -17.07 3.73
CA CYS A 60 2.79 -18.33 3.06
C CYS A 60 3.67 -18.60 1.84
N ILE A 61 4.02 -17.56 1.06
CA ILE A 61 4.90 -17.68 -0.10
C ILE A 61 6.33 -17.99 0.34
N ASP A 62 6.80 -17.34 1.39
CA ASP A 62 8.14 -17.55 1.95
C ASP A 62 8.29 -18.97 2.51
N ILE A 63 7.30 -19.44 3.27
CA ILE A 63 7.28 -20.82 3.77
C ILE A 63 7.27 -21.82 2.61
N ALA A 64 6.43 -21.60 1.59
CA ALA A 64 6.38 -22.46 0.42
C ALA A 64 7.73 -22.50 -0.31
N THR A 65 8.37 -21.34 -0.47
CA THR A 65 9.70 -21.21 -1.09
C THR A 65 10.76 -21.97 -0.30
N ILE A 66 10.73 -21.91 1.04
CA ILE A 66 11.64 -22.66 1.90
C ILE A 66 11.40 -24.17 1.76
N GLN A 67 10.14 -24.60 1.70
CA GLN A 67 9.78 -26.01 1.53
C GLN A 67 10.22 -26.57 0.18
N GLU A 68 10.05 -25.81 -0.91
CA GLU A 68 10.51 -26.21 -2.25
C GLU A 68 12.03 -26.41 -2.33
N ARG A 69 12.78 -25.68 -1.49
CA ARG A 69 14.25 -25.72 -1.45
C ARG A 69 14.80 -26.53 -0.29
N GLN A 70 13.98 -27.31 0.39
CA GLN A 70 14.38 -28.04 1.58
C GLN A 70 15.49 -29.08 1.31
N ASP A 71 15.53 -29.61 0.08
CA ASP A 71 16.52 -30.60 -0.36
C ASP A 71 17.74 -29.97 -1.07
N GLU A 72 17.81 -28.64 -1.15
CA GLU A 72 18.97 -27.94 -1.73
C GLU A 72 20.15 -27.91 -0.75
N ASP A 73 21.37 -27.86 -1.29
CA ASP A 73 22.59 -27.74 -0.49
C ASP A 73 22.54 -26.45 0.35
N SER A 74 22.64 -26.61 1.67
CA SER A 74 22.66 -25.50 2.62
C SER A 74 24.09 -25.21 3.10
N THR A 75 24.34 -23.95 3.45
CA THR A 75 25.60 -23.51 4.05
C THR A 75 25.42 -23.33 5.56
N SER A 76 26.42 -23.77 6.33
CA SER A 76 26.41 -23.55 7.77
C SER A 76 26.47 -22.05 8.10
N LEU A 77 25.81 -21.63 9.19
CA LEU A 77 25.86 -20.24 9.64
C LEU A 77 27.31 -19.77 9.89
N SER A 78 28.19 -20.67 10.33
CA SER A 78 29.62 -20.37 10.52
C SER A 78 30.34 -20.05 9.23
N ASP A 79 30.07 -20.79 8.15
CA ASP A 79 30.70 -20.55 6.86
C ASP A 79 30.14 -19.29 6.20
N LEU A 80 28.83 -19.04 6.37
CA LEU A 80 28.21 -17.78 5.97
C LEU A 80 28.84 -16.58 6.69
N LYS A 81 29.02 -16.63 8.01
CA LYS A 81 29.65 -15.55 8.78
C LYS A 81 31.07 -15.26 8.31
N LYS A 82 31.88 -16.31 8.11
CA LYS A 82 33.22 -16.17 7.52
C LYS A 82 33.18 -15.51 6.14
N ALA A 83 32.25 -15.92 5.26
CA ALA A 83 32.11 -15.34 3.93
C ALA A 83 31.68 -13.86 3.96
N LEU A 84 30.89 -13.46 4.95
CA LEU A 84 30.45 -12.08 5.18
C LEU A 84 31.45 -11.22 5.98
N GLY A 85 32.56 -11.80 6.46
CA GLY A 85 33.53 -11.11 7.29
C GLY A 85 33.03 -10.75 8.69
N LEU A 86 32.07 -11.53 9.21
CA LEU A 86 31.46 -11.39 10.54
C LEU A 86 32.04 -12.38 11.56
#